data_AF-A0A9R1CV88-F1
#
_entry.id   AF-A0A9R1CV88-F1
#
_cell.length_a   1.000
_cell.length_b   1.000
_cell.length_c   1.000
_cell.angle_alpha   90.00
_cell.angle_beta   90.00
_cell.angle_gamma   90.00
#
_symmetry.space_group_name_H-M   'P 1'
#
loop_
_entity.id
_entity.type
_entity.pdbx_description
1 polymer ?
#
loop_
_entity_poly.entity_id
_entity_poly.type
_entity_poly.pdbx_seq_one_letter_code
_entity_poly.pdbx_strand_id
1 'polypeptide(L)'
;MAQTNPSGIDGDESSEQQTAGNTDVESSAEDTWSPRTSESLDAAVRADVLKRDKYRCRVCGRKGPKRGGLATLHVHHIERNPDGIDGDAPENLTTLCRSCHNWIHQQATHEDAPVTLSDEDLGVLLSQDIEILQYLADKGPATTGEVARALTADLSVTAVRERLATLMGLDNIVQSRDRQIVDQDVETGKWGLTGQIEHSARGHIPSNSQTLVQRVEDELVRQALDRGVDRQAIMDVLDVSRRTTFHREKRANAYSFPLDAFRGGGGRPTHDERTESTASPSGTGNAADAAGQQRLDTVADGDDAAEASQQDVSSDIVDSTQHAAETDGEPELTRAEVEAVMAVLERVAADL
;
A
#
# COMPACT_ATOMS: atom_id res chain seq x y z
N MET A 1 27.56 62.33 -37.94
CA MET A 1 27.20 63.36 -38.95
C MET A 1 27.10 62.67 -40.31
N ALA A 2 26.87 63.41 -41.41
CA ALA A 2 26.67 62.89 -42.79
C ALA A 2 27.63 61.75 -43.18
N GLN A 3 27.24 60.69 -43.89
CA GLN A 3 26.52 60.59 -45.18
C GLN A 3 27.34 61.04 -46.42
N THR A 4 27.04 60.40 -47.56
CA THR A 4 27.41 60.72 -48.96
C THR A 4 28.89 60.62 -49.39
N ASN A 5 29.26 59.41 -49.82
CA ASN A 5 29.87 59.08 -51.14
C ASN A 5 29.23 59.89 -52.32
N PRO A 6 29.80 60.00 -53.57
CA PRO A 6 30.19 58.82 -54.38
C PRO A 6 31.17 58.95 -55.59
N SER A 7 31.36 57.80 -56.27
CA SER A 7 31.59 57.57 -57.72
C SER A 7 32.99 57.72 -58.35
N GLY A 8 33.35 56.70 -59.17
CA GLY A 8 34.53 56.68 -60.08
C GLY A 8 35.36 55.38 -60.02
N ILE A 9 34.80 54.15 -60.14
CA ILE A 9 34.63 53.35 -61.39
C ILE A 9 35.81 53.46 -62.38
N ASP A 10 36.41 52.39 -62.91
CA ASP A 10 36.17 50.93 -62.78
C ASP A 10 37.12 50.27 -61.72
N GLY A 11 37.38 48.97 -61.59
CA GLY A 11 36.96 47.70 -62.26
C GLY A 11 38.11 46.66 -62.20
N ASP A 12 37.91 45.34 -62.12
CA ASP A 12 36.70 44.53 -61.80
C ASP A 12 37.15 43.35 -60.86
N GLU A 13 36.76 42.06 -60.86
CA GLU A 13 35.93 41.13 -61.67
C GLU A 13 35.20 40.14 -60.72
N SER A 14 33.92 39.77 -60.97
CA SER A 14 33.26 38.47 -60.63
C SER A 14 31.73 38.55 -60.50
N SER A 15 30.95 38.12 -61.51
CA SER A 15 29.59 37.53 -61.37
C SER A 15 28.91 37.26 -62.73
N GLU A 16 28.33 36.07 -62.92
CA GLU A 16 27.13 35.85 -63.75
C GLU A 16 26.26 34.74 -63.15
N GLN A 17 24.98 34.67 -63.53
CA GLN A 17 23.89 34.00 -62.78
C GLN A 17 22.97 33.17 -63.69
N GLN A 18 22.32 32.14 -63.13
CA GLN A 18 20.98 31.60 -63.48
C GLN A 18 20.63 30.48 -62.47
N THR A 19 19.61 30.57 -61.60
CA THR A 19 18.14 30.37 -61.80
C THR A 19 17.76 28.98 -62.34
N ALA A 20 16.74 28.26 -61.82
CA ALA A 20 15.91 28.40 -60.61
C ALA A 20 15.15 27.08 -60.34
N GLY A 21 14.60 26.88 -59.14
CA GLY A 21 13.72 25.75 -58.82
C GLY A 21 13.17 25.81 -57.39
N ASN A 22 11.84 25.72 -57.22
CA ASN A 22 11.15 25.96 -55.96
C ASN A 22 10.43 24.69 -55.48
N THR A 23 10.55 24.34 -54.20
CA THR A 23 9.55 23.54 -53.44
C THR A 23 9.72 23.78 -51.94
N ASP A 24 8.60 23.93 -51.26
CA ASP A 24 8.48 24.33 -49.86
C ASP A 24 8.49 23.12 -48.91
N VAL A 25 9.06 23.28 -47.70
CA VAL A 25 8.82 22.37 -46.57
C VAL A 25 8.75 23.19 -45.27
N GLU A 26 7.56 23.69 -44.94
CA GLU A 26 7.18 23.85 -43.53
C GLU A 26 6.60 22.53 -43.03
N SER A 27 7.03 22.05 -41.86
CA SER A 27 6.10 21.62 -40.79
C SER A 27 6.83 21.08 -39.55
N SER A 28 6.26 21.43 -38.40
CA SER A 28 6.10 20.64 -37.18
C SER A 28 7.02 19.44 -36.94
N ALA A 29 7.95 19.59 -35.99
CA ALA A 29 8.51 18.47 -35.25
C ALA A 29 7.48 17.94 -34.23
N GLU A 30 6.47 17.19 -34.70
CA GLU A 30 5.57 16.45 -33.83
C GLU A 30 6.31 15.25 -33.23
N ASP A 31 6.47 15.22 -31.90
CA ASP A 31 7.17 14.15 -31.18
C ASP A 31 6.38 12.83 -31.29
N THR A 32 6.70 12.07 -32.32
CA THR A 32 5.89 10.95 -32.79
C THR A 32 6.24 9.70 -32.00
N TRP A 33 5.57 9.52 -30.85
CA TRP A 33 5.59 8.29 -30.06
C TRP A 33 5.17 7.08 -30.92
N SER A 34 6.16 6.45 -31.55
CA SER A 34 5.98 5.24 -32.35
C SER A 34 5.99 4.03 -31.42
N PRO A 35 4.87 3.33 -31.20
CA PRO A 35 4.86 2.14 -30.37
C PRO A 35 5.69 1.06 -31.05
N ARG A 36 6.84 0.69 -30.47
CA ARG A 36 7.80 -0.28 -31.04
C ARG A 36 7.09 -1.60 -31.39
N THR A 37 6.83 -1.83 -32.67
CA THR A 37 5.95 -2.90 -33.16
C THR A 37 6.66 -4.26 -33.18
N SER A 38 6.74 -4.90 -32.02
CA SER A 38 7.47 -6.15 -31.76
C SER A 38 8.96 -6.09 -32.11
N GLU A 39 9.81 -6.24 -31.09
CA GLU A 39 11.21 -6.63 -31.27
C GLU A 39 11.28 -7.88 -32.16
N SER A 40 12.27 -7.92 -33.05
CA SER A 40 12.16 -8.55 -34.37
C SER A 40 12.39 -10.07 -34.37
N LEU A 41 11.60 -10.78 -33.56
CA LEU A 41 11.49 -12.24 -33.54
C LEU A 41 11.24 -12.80 -34.95
N ASP A 42 11.95 -13.89 -35.28
CA ASP A 42 11.71 -14.64 -36.50
C ASP A 42 10.25 -15.12 -36.61
N ALA A 43 9.74 -15.16 -37.84
CA ALA A 43 8.36 -15.49 -38.14
C ALA A 43 8.01 -16.96 -37.84
N ALA A 44 8.95 -17.90 -37.96
CA ALA A 44 8.75 -19.29 -37.59
C ALA A 44 8.80 -19.47 -36.06
N VAL A 45 9.79 -18.89 -35.37
CA VAL A 45 9.88 -18.87 -33.89
C VAL A 45 8.57 -18.32 -33.29
N ARG A 46 8.12 -17.16 -33.78
CA ARG A 46 6.84 -16.55 -33.37
C ARG A 46 5.64 -17.47 -33.65
N ALA A 47 5.62 -18.17 -34.79
CA ALA A 47 4.52 -19.07 -35.15
C ALA A 47 4.47 -20.31 -34.25
N ASP A 48 5.63 -20.88 -33.88
CA ASP A 48 5.70 -22.06 -33.03
C ASP A 48 5.43 -21.76 -31.55
N VAL A 49 5.85 -20.60 -31.02
CA VAL A 49 5.44 -20.15 -29.67
C VAL A 49 3.92 -19.95 -29.58
N LEU A 50 3.31 -19.28 -30.58
CA LEU A 50 1.85 -19.11 -30.65
C LEU A 50 1.09 -20.46 -30.76
N LYS A 51 1.70 -21.46 -31.40
CA LYS A 51 1.17 -22.82 -31.58
C LYS A 51 1.32 -23.66 -30.31
N ARG A 52 2.47 -23.60 -29.63
CA ARG A 52 2.73 -24.18 -28.28
C ARG A 52 1.69 -23.70 -27.28
N ASP A 53 1.44 -22.39 -27.26
CA ASP A 53 0.49 -21.74 -26.36
C ASP A 53 -0.97 -21.86 -26.85
N LYS A 54 -1.22 -22.70 -27.86
CA LYS A 54 -2.53 -23.07 -28.39
C LYS A 54 -3.38 -21.86 -28.82
N TYR A 55 -2.72 -20.78 -29.24
CA TYR A 55 -3.24 -19.44 -29.58
C TYR A 55 -4.12 -18.82 -28.49
N ARG A 56 -3.58 -18.73 -27.27
CA ARG A 56 -4.18 -18.06 -26.11
C ARG A 56 -3.16 -17.21 -25.37
N CYS A 57 -3.60 -16.10 -24.77
CA CYS A 57 -2.80 -15.39 -23.77
C CYS A 57 -2.49 -16.32 -22.59
N ARG A 58 -1.21 -16.43 -22.19
CA ARG A 58 -0.76 -17.28 -21.08
C ARG A 58 -1.12 -16.73 -19.71
N VAL A 59 -1.29 -15.41 -19.57
CA VAL A 59 -1.79 -14.74 -18.36
C VAL A 59 -3.31 -14.85 -18.26
N CYS A 60 -4.07 -14.18 -19.13
CA CYS A 60 -5.53 -14.04 -18.99
C CYS A 60 -6.39 -15.02 -19.81
N GLY A 61 -5.80 -16.06 -20.42
CA GLY A 61 -6.51 -17.13 -21.12
C GLY A 61 -7.27 -16.78 -22.41
N ARG A 62 -7.43 -15.48 -22.71
CA ARG A 62 -8.13 -14.93 -23.89
C ARG A 62 -7.62 -15.57 -25.19
N LYS A 63 -8.54 -16.05 -26.03
CA LYS A 63 -8.25 -16.73 -27.31
C LYS A 63 -7.95 -15.71 -28.42
N GLY A 64 -6.97 -16.02 -29.27
CA GLY A 64 -6.74 -15.29 -30.52
C GLY A 64 -7.55 -15.81 -31.72
N PRO A 65 -7.44 -15.15 -32.90
CA PRO A 65 -8.29 -15.42 -34.06
C PRO A 65 -8.30 -16.88 -34.52
N LYS A 66 -7.15 -17.57 -34.56
CA LYS A 66 -7.05 -19.00 -34.93
C LYS A 66 -7.75 -19.97 -33.96
N ARG A 67 -8.41 -19.47 -32.90
CA ARG A 67 -9.21 -20.23 -31.94
C ARG A 67 -10.62 -19.65 -31.74
N GLY A 68 -11.08 -18.78 -32.63
CA GLY A 68 -12.40 -18.16 -32.52
C GLY A 68 -12.49 -17.19 -31.34
N GLY A 69 -11.50 -16.31 -31.19
CA GLY A 69 -11.54 -15.20 -30.23
C GLY A 69 -10.86 -13.95 -30.80
N LEU A 70 -11.20 -12.80 -30.24
CA LEU A 70 -10.87 -11.49 -30.80
C LEU A 70 -9.54 -10.89 -30.29
N ALA A 71 -8.81 -11.60 -29.42
CA ALA A 71 -7.61 -11.03 -28.81
C ALA A 71 -6.40 -11.06 -29.77
N THR A 72 -5.88 -9.89 -30.14
CA THR A 72 -4.58 -9.78 -30.83
C THR A 72 -3.49 -10.34 -29.92
N LEU A 73 -2.73 -11.32 -30.44
CA LEU A 73 -1.67 -12.01 -29.70
C LEU A 73 -0.29 -11.58 -30.17
N HIS A 74 0.57 -11.34 -29.18
CA HIS A 74 1.98 -11.00 -29.31
C HIS A 74 2.79 -12.12 -28.66
N VAL A 75 4.02 -12.30 -29.11
CA VAL A 75 5.04 -13.07 -28.39
C VAL A 75 5.94 -12.07 -27.69
N HIS A 76 6.36 -12.39 -26.47
CA HIS A 76 7.05 -11.53 -25.53
C HIS A 76 8.20 -12.32 -24.88
N HIS A 77 9.38 -11.70 -24.82
CA HIS A 77 10.50 -12.16 -24.02
C HIS A 77 10.16 -12.06 -22.54
N ILE A 78 10.37 -13.14 -21.79
CA ILE A 78 10.11 -13.22 -20.35
C ILE A 78 11.23 -12.47 -19.61
N GLU A 79 12.47 -12.72 -20.01
CA GLU A 79 13.68 -11.98 -19.60
C GLU A 79 14.31 -11.33 -20.85
N ARG A 80 14.75 -10.08 -20.74
CA ARG A 80 15.29 -9.33 -21.89
C ARG A 80 16.76 -9.62 -22.20
N ASN A 81 17.48 -10.20 -21.24
CA ASN A 81 18.84 -10.73 -21.37
C ASN A 81 18.97 -11.94 -20.42
N PRO A 82 18.46 -13.12 -20.81
CA PRO A 82 18.46 -14.30 -19.94
C PRO A 82 19.87 -14.90 -19.82
N ASP A 83 20.26 -15.31 -18.62
CA ASP A 83 21.56 -15.93 -18.40
C ASP A 83 21.58 -17.40 -18.83
N GLY A 84 22.53 -17.76 -19.72
CA GLY A 84 22.81 -19.14 -20.11
C GLY A 84 21.89 -19.74 -21.19
N ILE A 85 20.93 -18.99 -21.73
CA ILE A 85 20.12 -19.37 -22.90
C ILE A 85 20.12 -18.26 -23.97
N ASP A 86 19.69 -18.59 -25.19
CA ASP A 86 19.53 -17.58 -26.24
C ASP A 86 18.31 -16.67 -25.95
N GLY A 87 18.41 -15.38 -26.30
CA GLY A 87 17.33 -14.41 -26.05
C GLY A 87 16.02 -14.78 -26.75
N ASP A 88 16.08 -15.30 -27.98
CA ASP A 88 14.91 -15.73 -28.76
C ASP A 88 14.57 -17.22 -28.56
N ALA A 89 15.20 -17.89 -27.57
CA ALA A 89 14.88 -19.27 -27.21
C ALA A 89 13.38 -19.41 -26.85
N PRO A 90 12.64 -20.40 -27.40
CA PRO A 90 11.21 -20.59 -27.10
C PRO A 90 10.89 -20.65 -25.60
N GLU A 91 11.82 -21.13 -24.78
CA GLU A 91 11.77 -21.19 -23.33
C GLU A 91 11.62 -19.80 -22.70
N ASN A 92 12.32 -18.79 -23.24
CA ASN A 92 12.25 -17.38 -22.85
C ASN A 92 11.05 -16.64 -23.48
N LEU A 93 10.21 -17.29 -24.30
CA LEU A 93 9.14 -16.63 -25.04
C LEU A 93 7.75 -17.03 -24.55
N THR A 94 6.85 -16.06 -24.36
CA THR A 94 5.47 -16.28 -23.89
C THR A 94 4.43 -15.56 -24.76
N THR A 95 3.29 -16.22 -25.01
CA THR A 95 2.18 -15.62 -25.76
C THR A 95 1.29 -14.76 -24.86
N LEU A 96 1.16 -13.48 -25.18
CA LEU A 96 0.31 -12.52 -24.47
C LEU A 96 -0.74 -11.89 -25.41
N CYS A 97 -1.89 -11.48 -24.89
CA CYS A 97 -2.75 -10.55 -25.62
C CYS A 97 -2.25 -9.11 -25.45
N ARG A 98 -2.58 -8.22 -26.39
CA ARG A 98 -2.12 -6.81 -26.38
C ARG A 98 -2.25 -6.13 -25.00
N SER A 99 -3.37 -6.31 -24.30
CA SER A 99 -3.57 -5.75 -22.94
C SER A 99 -2.52 -6.24 -21.94
N CYS A 100 -2.27 -7.55 -21.88
CA CYS A 100 -1.27 -8.12 -20.95
C CYS A 100 0.17 -7.82 -21.38
N HIS A 101 0.43 -7.74 -22.69
CA HIS A 101 1.74 -7.38 -23.22
C HIS A 101 2.09 -5.92 -22.87
N ASN A 102 1.17 -4.99 -23.11
CA ASN A 102 1.32 -3.61 -22.69
C ASN A 102 1.50 -3.50 -21.18
N TRP A 103 0.67 -4.18 -20.38
CA TRP A 103 0.73 -4.13 -18.92
C TRP A 103 2.09 -4.58 -18.36
N ILE A 104 2.71 -5.66 -18.86
CA ILE A 104 4.04 -6.09 -18.38
C ILE A 104 5.12 -5.05 -18.74
N HIS A 105 5.09 -4.47 -19.95
CA HIS A 105 5.98 -3.36 -20.34
C HIS A 105 5.67 -2.02 -19.65
N GLN A 106 4.73 -1.98 -18.72
CA GLN A 106 4.35 -0.80 -17.94
C GLN A 106 4.45 -1.03 -16.42
N GLN A 107 5.00 -2.17 -16.00
CA GLN A 107 5.32 -2.41 -14.58
C GLN A 107 6.59 -1.65 -14.19
N ALA A 108 6.56 -0.99 -13.04
CA ALA A 108 7.75 -0.43 -12.42
C ALA A 108 8.71 -1.56 -11.98
N THR A 109 10.00 -1.34 -12.17
CA THR A 109 11.08 -2.27 -11.80
C THR A 109 11.73 -1.82 -10.49
N HIS A 110 12.47 -2.71 -9.82
CA HIS A 110 13.13 -2.38 -8.55
C HIS A 110 14.15 -1.22 -8.67
N GLU A 111 14.72 -0.97 -9.85
CA GLU A 111 15.62 0.16 -10.12
C GLU A 111 14.88 1.51 -10.06
N ASP A 112 13.57 1.52 -10.29
CA ASP A 112 12.72 2.70 -10.27
C ASP A 112 12.23 3.07 -8.85
N ALA A 113 12.64 2.31 -7.81
CA ALA A 113 12.18 2.50 -6.44
C ALA A 113 12.87 3.71 -5.76
N PRO A 114 12.11 4.65 -5.14
CA PRO A 114 12.67 5.82 -4.46
C PRO A 114 13.30 5.50 -3.08
N VAL A 115 13.34 4.23 -2.69
CA VAL A 115 13.90 3.73 -1.43
C VAL A 115 14.74 2.49 -1.72
N THR A 116 15.79 2.26 -0.94
CA THR A 116 16.61 1.04 -1.08
C THR A 116 15.82 -0.20 -0.68
N LEU A 117 15.72 -1.15 -1.61
CA LEU A 117 15.13 -2.48 -1.43
C LEU A 117 16.22 -3.55 -1.57
N SER A 118 16.08 -4.64 -0.83
CA SER A 118 16.92 -5.83 -0.87
C SER A 118 16.20 -6.98 -1.60
N ASP A 119 16.94 -8.03 -1.96
CA ASP A 119 16.38 -9.23 -2.60
C ASP A 119 15.29 -9.90 -1.74
N GLU A 120 15.37 -9.82 -0.41
CA GLU A 120 14.34 -10.34 0.50
C GLU A 120 13.04 -9.52 0.44
N ASP A 121 13.14 -8.19 0.30
CA ASP A 121 11.98 -7.33 0.09
C ASP A 121 11.29 -7.64 -1.24
N LEU A 122 12.08 -7.84 -2.30
CA LEU A 122 11.59 -8.19 -3.63
C LEU A 122 10.94 -9.60 -3.66
N GLY A 123 11.19 -10.44 -2.64
CA GLY A 123 10.45 -11.68 -2.40
C GLY A 123 9.04 -11.49 -1.82
N VAL A 124 8.71 -10.31 -1.29
CA VAL A 124 7.42 -9.96 -0.65
C VAL A 124 6.61 -8.95 -1.47
N LEU A 125 7.31 -8.06 -2.17
CA LEU A 125 6.74 -6.97 -2.96
C LEU A 125 6.32 -7.44 -4.38
N LEU A 126 5.38 -6.69 -4.94
CA LEU A 126 4.90 -6.77 -6.31
C LEU A 126 5.31 -5.50 -7.05
N SER A 127 5.31 -5.51 -8.39
CA SER A 127 5.61 -4.29 -9.16
C SER A 127 4.65 -3.13 -8.84
N GLN A 128 3.41 -3.41 -8.43
CA GLN A 128 2.45 -2.40 -7.96
C GLN A 128 2.91 -1.70 -6.68
N ASP A 129 3.69 -2.36 -5.82
CA ASP A 129 4.24 -1.71 -4.61
C ASP A 129 5.34 -0.71 -4.97
N ILE A 130 6.08 -0.97 -6.04
CA ILE A 130 7.05 0.00 -6.58
C ILE A 130 6.30 1.20 -7.19
N GLU A 131 5.25 0.96 -7.98
CA GLU A 131 4.37 2.02 -8.50
C GLU A 131 3.77 2.87 -7.35
N ILE A 132 3.37 2.24 -6.23
CA ILE A 132 2.91 2.93 -5.02
C ILE A 132 4.04 3.76 -4.39
N LEU A 133 5.24 3.19 -4.20
CA LEU A 133 6.38 3.89 -3.61
C LEU A 133 6.78 5.13 -4.43
N GLN A 134 6.87 5.00 -5.75
CA GLN A 134 7.11 6.11 -6.68
C GLN A 134 6.04 7.21 -6.53
N TYR A 135 4.76 6.82 -6.57
CA TYR A 135 3.66 7.78 -6.43
C TYR A 135 3.69 8.52 -5.08
N LEU A 136 4.03 7.83 -3.99
CA LEU A 136 4.19 8.47 -2.68
C LEU A 136 5.41 9.40 -2.64
N ALA A 137 6.55 9.04 -3.25
CA ALA A 137 7.70 9.95 -3.35
C ALA A 137 7.38 11.23 -4.13
N ASP A 138 6.69 11.12 -5.27
CA ASP A 138 6.37 12.24 -6.16
C ASP A 138 5.23 13.14 -5.63
N LYS A 139 4.22 12.54 -4.96
CA LYS A 139 2.90 13.18 -4.71
C LYS A 139 2.32 12.92 -3.32
N GLY A 140 3.02 12.21 -2.44
CA GLY A 140 2.59 11.97 -1.06
C GLY A 140 2.71 13.22 -0.15
N PRO A 141 1.98 13.28 0.98
CA PRO A 141 1.02 12.28 1.45
C PRO A 141 -0.32 12.26 0.70
N ALA A 142 -0.81 11.06 0.40
CA ALA A 142 -1.99 10.82 -0.44
C ALA A 142 -2.98 9.81 0.18
N THR A 143 -4.26 9.95 -0.11
CA THR A 143 -5.29 8.98 0.30
C THR A 143 -5.19 7.68 -0.52
N THR A 144 -5.72 6.58 0.02
CA THR A 144 -5.76 5.28 -0.69
C THR A 144 -6.45 5.37 -2.05
N GLY A 145 -7.48 6.22 -2.20
CA GLY A 145 -8.19 6.43 -3.47
C GLY A 145 -7.42 7.29 -4.48
N GLU A 146 -6.53 8.17 -4.04
CA GLU A 146 -5.59 8.89 -4.91
C GLU A 146 -4.50 7.97 -5.44
N VAL A 147 -3.88 7.17 -4.56
CA VAL A 147 -2.93 6.12 -4.94
C VAL A 147 -3.56 5.15 -5.94
N ALA A 148 -4.73 4.59 -5.62
CA ALA A 148 -5.40 3.61 -6.47
C ALA A 148 -5.76 4.12 -7.88
N ARG A 149 -6.03 5.42 -8.02
CA ARG A 149 -6.33 6.06 -9.31
C ARG A 149 -5.08 6.30 -10.17
N ALA A 150 -3.89 6.21 -9.58
CA ALA A 150 -2.62 6.51 -10.25
C ALA A 150 -1.85 5.26 -10.70
N LEU A 151 -2.19 4.07 -10.21
CA LEU A 151 -1.53 2.81 -10.59
C LEU A 151 -1.89 2.40 -12.03
N THR A 152 -0.96 1.75 -12.71
CA THR A 152 -1.16 1.16 -14.04
C THR A 152 -2.08 -0.06 -14.00
N ALA A 153 -2.09 -0.76 -12.86
CA ALA A 153 -2.99 -1.87 -12.59
C ALA A 153 -4.33 -1.36 -12.01
N ASP A 154 -5.44 -1.74 -12.67
CA ASP A 154 -6.81 -1.53 -12.19
C ASP A 154 -7.07 -2.37 -10.93
N LEU A 155 -6.73 -1.80 -9.76
CA LEU A 155 -6.89 -2.39 -8.43
C LEU A 155 -8.00 -1.70 -7.65
N SER A 156 -8.77 -2.47 -6.89
CA SER A 156 -9.73 -1.90 -5.94
C SER A 156 -9.01 -1.15 -4.82
N VAL A 157 -9.66 -0.11 -4.28
CA VAL A 157 -9.15 0.67 -3.13
C VAL A 157 -8.79 -0.25 -1.95
N THR A 158 -9.55 -1.33 -1.74
CA THR A 158 -9.25 -2.36 -0.73
C THR A 158 -7.94 -3.10 -1.02
N ALA A 159 -7.69 -3.51 -2.28
CA ALA A 159 -6.44 -4.18 -2.66
C ALA A 159 -5.22 -3.23 -2.52
N VAL A 160 -5.39 -1.94 -2.83
CA VAL A 160 -4.36 -0.92 -2.62
C VAL A 160 -4.13 -0.68 -1.12
N ARG A 161 -5.18 -0.70 -0.27
CA ARG A 161 -5.05 -0.69 1.19
C ARG A 161 -4.32 -1.93 1.72
N GLU A 162 -4.59 -3.12 1.16
CA GLU A 162 -3.88 -4.38 1.48
C GLU A 162 -2.38 -4.32 1.08
N ARG A 163 -2.02 -3.61 -0.01
CA ARG A 163 -0.62 -3.37 -0.40
C ARG A 163 0.07 -2.31 0.44
N LEU A 164 -0.57 -1.17 0.70
CA LEU A 164 -0.06 -0.10 1.57
C LEU A 164 0.24 -0.62 2.99
N ALA A 165 -0.63 -1.46 3.56
CA ALA A 165 -0.33 -2.15 4.82
C ALA A 165 0.86 -3.12 4.72
N THR A 166 1.06 -3.78 3.56
CA THR A 166 2.23 -4.66 3.34
C THR A 166 3.53 -3.85 3.25
N LEU A 167 3.52 -2.68 2.60
CA LEU A 167 4.63 -1.74 2.55
C LEU A 167 4.94 -1.09 3.91
N MET A 168 3.90 -0.73 4.66
CA MET A 168 4.02 -0.16 5.99
C MET A 168 4.56 -1.16 7.01
N GLY A 169 4.20 -2.45 6.88
CA GLY A 169 4.63 -3.53 7.76
C GLY A 169 5.82 -4.35 7.27
N LEU A 170 6.58 -3.87 6.27
CA LEU A 170 7.60 -4.67 5.58
C LEU A 170 8.76 -5.10 6.48
N ASP A 171 9.15 -4.23 7.43
CA ASP A 171 10.11 -4.50 8.50
C ASP A 171 9.64 -5.60 9.48
N ASN A 172 8.33 -5.72 9.71
CA ASN A 172 7.72 -6.80 10.48
C ASN A 172 7.48 -8.08 9.64
N ILE A 173 7.91 -8.11 8.37
CA ILE A 173 7.78 -9.27 7.46
C ILE A 173 9.15 -9.79 7.00
N VAL A 174 10.09 -8.89 6.71
CA VAL A 174 11.42 -9.18 6.16
C VAL A 174 12.47 -9.11 7.26
N GLN A 175 13.07 -10.25 7.62
CA GLN A 175 13.94 -10.36 8.80
C GLN A 175 15.22 -9.50 8.73
N SER A 176 15.70 -9.18 7.52
CA SER A 176 16.84 -8.29 7.29
C SER A 176 16.49 -6.79 7.34
N ARG A 177 15.21 -6.41 7.38
CA ARG A 177 14.77 -5.02 7.32
C ARG A 177 14.49 -4.45 8.71
N ASP A 178 15.37 -3.57 9.18
CA ASP A 178 15.26 -2.87 10.46
C ASP A 178 14.42 -1.58 10.42
N ARG A 179 13.93 -1.17 9.24
CA ARG A 179 13.33 0.16 9.02
C ARG A 179 12.10 0.15 8.11
N GLN A 180 10.99 0.63 8.67
CA GLN A 180 9.76 1.04 7.99
C GLN A 180 10.02 2.04 6.84
N ILE A 181 9.37 1.82 5.70
CA ILE A 181 9.52 2.66 4.48
C ILE A 181 8.30 3.54 4.19
N VAL A 182 7.10 3.04 4.48
CA VAL A 182 5.81 3.71 4.29
C VAL A 182 5.10 3.80 5.62
N ASP A 183 4.34 4.86 5.84
CA ASP A 183 3.53 5.05 7.03
C ASP A 183 2.18 5.68 6.68
N GLN A 184 1.24 5.62 7.62
CA GLN A 184 -0.02 6.33 7.54
C GLN A 184 -0.07 7.40 8.62
N ASP A 185 -0.46 8.61 8.25
CA ASP A 185 -0.77 9.68 9.18
C ASP A 185 -2.12 9.44 9.86
N VAL A 186 -2.15 9.50 11.19
CA VAL A 186 -3.33 9.12 12.00
C VAL A 186 -4.43 10.18 11.99
N GLU A 187 -4.09 11.46 11.80
CA GLU A 187 -5.06 12.56 11.80
C GLU A 187 -5.70 12.74 10.42
N THR A 188 -4.90 12.67 9.36
CA THR A 188 -5.37 12.88 7.98
C THR A 188 -5.73 11.58 7.25
N GLY A 189 -5.36 10.42 7.79
CA GLY A 189 -5.54 9.11 7.15
C GLY A 189 -4.72 8.91 5.86
N LYS A 190 -3.81 9.83 5.55
CA LYS A 190 -2.99 9.79 4.32
C LYS A 190 -1.77 8.89 4.47
N TRP A 191 -1.35 8.32 3.36
CA TRP A 191 -0.18 7.45 3.25
C TRP A 191 0.98 8.22 2.64
N GLY A 192 2.20 7.90 3.04
CA GLY A 192 3.43 8.52 2.55
C GLY A 192 4.66 7.68 2.88
N LEU A 193 5.82 8.10 2.38
CA LEU A 193 7.10 7.64 2.91
C LEU A 193 7.24 8.12 4.36
N THR A 194 8.00 7.41 5.20
CA THR A 194 8.18 7.77 6.63
C THR A 194 8.68 9.19 6.88
N GLY A 195 9.38 9.82 5.91
CA GLY A 195 9.80 11.23 5.98
C GLY A 195 8.74 12.26 5.56
N GLN A 196 7.52 11.85 5.22
CA GLN A 196 6.41 12.71 4.79
C GLN A 196 5.24 12.74 5.79
N ILE A 197 5.29 11.92 6.85
CA ILE A 197 4.22 11.71 7.83
C ILE A 197 4.60 12.37 9.15
N GLU A 198 3.67 13.13 9.75
CA GLU A 198 3.91 13.86 11.00
C GLU A 198 3.39 13.07 12.22
N HIS A 199 2.24 12.42 12.10
CA HIS A 199 1.61 11.69 13.20
C HIS A 199 1.42 10.20 12.85
N SER A 200 2.47 9.41 13.03
CA SER A 200 2.49 7.96 12.76
C SER A 200 1.30 7.21 13.37
N ALA A 201 0.58 6.47 12.53
CA ALA A 201 -0.44 5.51 12.94
C ALA A 201 0.15 4.19 13.48
N ARG A 202 1.44 3.90 13.25
CA ARG A 202 2.13 2.77 13.88
C ARG A 202 2.31 3.01 15.38
N GLY A 203 2.02 1.99 16.18
CA GLY A 203 2.05 2.03 17.65
C GLY A 203 0.94 2.85 18.30
N HIS A 204 0.14 3.58 17.51
CA HIS A 204 -0.94 4.43 17.99
C HIS A 204 -2.10 3.59 18.57
N ILE A 205 -2.66 4.06 19.68
CA ILE A 205 -3.84 3.47 20.34
C ILE A 205 -5.08 4.26 19.91
N PRO A 206 -5.99 3.69 19.09
CA PRO A 206 -7.16 4.42 18.59
C PRO A 206 -8.16 4.73 19.71
N SER A 207 -8.72 5.95 19.70
CA SER A 207 -9.85 6.34 20.57
C SER A 207 -11.16 5.64 20.16
N ASN A 208 -11.40 5.47 18.86
CA ASN A 208 -12.57 4.76 18.34
C ASN A 208 -12.53 3.29 18.76
N SER A 209 -13.54 2.88 19.54
CA SER A 209 -13.71 1.54 20.08
C SER A 209 -13.69 0.42 19.02
N GLN A 210 -14.33 0.61 17.86
CA GLN A 210 -14.33 -0.36 16.76
C GLN A 210 -12.93 -0.55 16.17
N THR A 211 -12.19 0.55 16.00
CA THR A 211 -10.81 0.52 15.50
C THR A 211 -9.86 -0.08 16.54
N LEU A 212 -10.09 0.20 17.83
CA LEU A 212 -9.35 -0.39 18.95
C LEU A 212 -9.55 -1.91 19.02
N VAL A 213 -10.79 -2.40 18.95
CA VAL A 213 -11.09 -3.84 18.89
C VAL A 213 -10.43 -4.47 17.66
N GLN A 214 -10.52 -3.85 16.49
CA GLN A 214 -9.84 -4.34 15.28
C GLN A 214 -8.32 -4.48 15.49
N ARG A 215 -7.66 -3.50 16.12
CA ARG A 215 -6.20 -3.56 16.37
C ARG A 215 -5.83 -4.63 17.41
N VAL A 216 -6.66 -4.82 18.43
CA VAL A 216 -6.53 -5.93 19.40
C VAL A 216 -6.64 -7.28 18.69
N GLU A 217 -7.66 -7.49 17.86
CA GLU A 217 -7.83 -8.73 17.10
C GLU A 217 -6.72 -8.98 16.07
N ASP A 218 -6.29 -7.93 15.37
CA ASP A 218 -5.18 -7.98 14.40
C ASP A 218 -3.91 -8.50 15.08
N GLU A 219 -3.51 -7.86 16.18
CA GLU A 219 -2.29 -8.19 16.93
C GLU A 219 -2.39 -9.55 17.66
N LEU A 220 -3.58 -9.93 18.15
CA LEU A 220 -3.79 -11.28 18.70
C LEU A 220 -3.55 -12.37 17.64
N VAL A 221 -4.00 -12.17 16.40
CA VAL A 221 -3.71 -13.11 15.29
C VAL A 221 -2.21 -13.17 15.00
N ARG A 222 -1.54 -12.03 14.93
CA ARG A 222 -0.07 -11.98 14.70
C ARG A 222 0.69 -12.73 15.79
N GLN A 223 0.43 -12.41 17.06
CA GLN A 223 1.08 -13.09 18.19
C GLN A 223 0.71 -14.58 18.31
N ALA A 224 -0.42 -15.03 17.78
CA ALA A 224 -0.74 -16.46 17.69
C ALA A 224 0.10 -17.16 16.61
N LEU A 225 0.23 -16.54 15.43
CA LEU A 225 1.06 -17.04 14.34
C LEU A 225 2.56 -17.07 14.71
N ASP A 226 3.07 -16.05 15.39
CA ASP A 226 4.44 -15.99 15.93
C ASP A 226 4.75 -17.16 16.89
N ARG A 227 3.72 -17.61 17.64
CA ARG A 227 3.81 -18.76 18.57
C ARG A 227 3.62 -20.12 17.87
N GLY A 228 3.44 -20.13 16.54
CA GLY A 228 3.24 -21.35 15.76
C GLY A 228 1.82 -21.93 15.83
N VAL A 229 0.81 -21.16 16.26
CA VAL A 229 -0.59 -21.59 16.23
C VAL A 229 -1.07 -21.65 14.77
N ASP A 230 -1.64 -22.78 14.36
CA ASP A 230 -2.14 -22.92 12.98
C ASP A 230 -3.36 -22.03 12.70
N ARG A 231 -3.50 -21.60 11.44
CA ARG A 231 -4.60 -20.73 11.01
C ARG A 231 -5.97 -21.37 11.16
N GLN A 232 -6.11 -22.69 11.10
CA GLN A 232 -7.42 -23.33 11.33
C GLN A 232 -7.88 -23.10 12.77
N ALA A 233 -7.00 -23.28 13.77
CA ALA A 233 -7.33 -22.98 15.17
C ALA A 233 -7.68 -21.49 15.38
N ILE A 234 -6.95 -20.57 14.72
CA ILE A 234 -7.26 -19.13 14.76
C ILE A 234 -8.62 -18.82 14.12
N MET A 235 -8.98 -19.49 13.02
CA MET A 235 -10.29 -19.37 12.36
C MET A 235 -11.42 -19.89 13.25
N ASP A 236 -11.23 -21.07 13.85
CA ASP A 236 -12.23 -21.75 14.68
C ASP A 236 -12.49 -21.00 16.01
N VAL A 237 -11.48 -20.34 16.57
CA VAL A 237 -11.58 -19.56 17.81
C VAL A 237 -12.20 -18.17 17.62
N LEU A 238 -11.90 -17.50 16.50
CA LEU A 238 -12.35 -16.13 16.24
C LEU A 238 -13.55 -16.03 15.28
N ASP A 239 -14.11 -17.18 14.86
CA ASP A 239 -15.16 -17.32 13.83
C ASP A 239 -14.89 -16.50 12.56
N VAL A 240 -13.68 -16.65 11.99
CA VAL A 240 -13.25 -15.88 10.81
C VAL A 240 -12.82 -16.74 9.64
N SER A 241 -13.01 -16.19 8.43
CA SER A 241 -12.51 -16.83 7.21
C SER A 241 -10.98 -16.91 7.17
N ARG A 242 -10.44 -17.90 6.45
CA ARG A 242 -8.99 -18.00 6.20
C ARG A 242 -8.41 -16.73 5.58
N ARG A 243 -9.14 -16.06 4.68
CA ARG A 243 -8.73 -14.77 4.08
C ARG A 243 -8.59 -13.69 5.16
N THR A 244 -9.50 -13.65 6.13
CA THR A 244 -9.47 -12.69 7.24
C THR A 244 -8.20 -12.84 8.09
N THR A 245 -7.70 -14.07 8.32
CA THR A 245 -6.45 -14.26 9.10
C THR A 245 -5.24 -13.59 8.46
N PHE A 246 -5.07 -13.68 7.13
CA PHE A 246 -3.99 -13.00 6.40
C PHE A 246 -4.14 -11.47 6.43
N HIS A 247 -5.37 -10.98 6.49
CA HIS A 247 -5.64 -9.54 6.57
C HIS A 247 -5.37 -8.98 7.96
N ARG A 248 -5.74 -9.72 9.01
CA ARG A 248 -5.43 -9.39 10.41
C ARG A 248 -3.92 -9.34 10.64
N GLU A 249 -3.20 -10.38 10.23
CA GLU A 249 -1.74 -10.46 10.21
C GLU A 249 -1.08 -9.27 9.49
N LYS A 250 -1.48 -8.96 8.24
CA LYS A 250 -0.92 -7.82 7.49
C LYS A 250 -1.13 -6.48 8.18
N ARG A 251 -2.32 -6.26 8.77
CA ARG A 251 -2.58 -5.03 9.52
C ARG A 251 -1.78 -4.98 10.82
N ALA A 252 -1.65 -6.08 11.53
CA ALA A 252 -0.83 -6.15 12.73
C ALA A 252 0.65 -5.82 12.42
N ASN A 253 1.21 -6.38 11.34
CA ASN A 253 2.56 -6.06 10.89
C ASN A 253 2.71 -4.57 10.54
N ALA A 254 1.68 -3.96 9.95
CA ALA A 254 1.66 -2.54 9.61
C ALA A 254 1.61 -1.62 10.85
N TYR A 255 0.59 -1.80 11.70
CA TYR A 255 0.30 -0.91 12.82
C TYR A 255 1.07 -1.25 14.11
N SER A 256 1.61 -2.47 14.26
CA SER A 256 2.44 -2.91 15.40
C SER A 256 1.83 -2.52 16.77
N PHE A 257 0.57 -2.88 16.98
CA PHE A 257 -0.24 -2.35 18.08
C PHE A 257 0.23 -2.85 19.46
N PRO A 258 0.40 -1.97 20.47
CA PRO A 258 0.99 -2.33 21.77
C PRO A 258 -0.01 -3.04 22.70
N LEU A 259 -0.29 -4.32 22.45
CA LEU A 259 -1.16 -5.15 23.33
C LEU A 259 -0.64 -5.26 24.77
N ASP A 260 0.66 -5.14 24.99
CA ASP A 260 1.30 -5.18 26.30
C ASP A 260 0.93 -3.97 27.18
N ALA A 261 0.71 -2.80 26.58
CA ALA A 261 0.24 -1.59 27.28
C ALA A 261 -1.11 -1.82 28.00
N PHE A 262 -1.96 -2.71 27.46
CA PHE A 262 -3.25 -3.07 28.06
C PHE A 262 -3.11 -4.14 29.15
N ARG A 263 -2.09 -5.01 29.08
CA ARG A 263 -1.79 -6.03 30.09
C ARG A 263 -1.18 -5.44 31.39
N GLY A 264 -0.70 -4.20 31.34
CA GLY A 264 -0.06 -3.51 32.49
C GLY A 264 -0.93 -3.28 33.73
N GLY A 265 -2.26 -3.49 33.67
CA GLY A 265 -3.15 -3.29 34.82
C GLY A 265 -3.11 -4.40 35.89
N GLY A 266 -2.65 -5.61 35.53
CA GLY A 266 -2.78 -6.82 36.38
C GLY A 266 -1.50 -7.28 37.09
N GLY A 267 -0.42 -6.49 37.07
CA GLY A 267 0.92 -6.89 37.50
C GLY A 267 1.07 -7.18 39.00
N ARG A 268 0.65 -8.37 39.45
CA ARG A 268 1.05 -8.92 40.76
C ARG A 268 2.58 -8.99 40.81
N PRO A 269 3.26 -8.33 41.77
CA PRO A 269 4.71 -8.36 41.85
C PRO A 269 5.25 -9.79 41.95
N THR A 270 6.19 -10.14 41.08
CA THR A 270 6.98 -11.38 41.16
C THR A 270 7.95 -11.29 42.33
N HIS A 271 7.43 -11.55 43.52
CA HIS A 271 8.15 -11.39 44.79
C HIS A 271 9.12 -12.55 45.04
N ASP A 272 10.21 -12.64 44.27
CA ASP A 272 11.39 -13.39 44.70
C ASP A 272 12.70 -12.90 44.04
N GLU A 273 13.33 -11.89 44.67
CA GLU A 273 14.79 -11.91 44.84
C GLU A 273 15.13 -11.54 46.29
N ARG A 274 15.37 -12.57 47.09
CA ARG A 274 15.86 -12.49 48.47
C ARG A 274 17.24 -11.82 48.53
N THR A 275 17.30 -10.56 48.97
CA THR A 275 18.53 -9.94 49.49
C THR A 275 18.29 -9.37 50.88
N GLU A 276 19.04 -9.83 51.87
CA GLU A 276 18.90 -9.42 53.28
C GLU A 276 19.84 -8.25 53.61
N SER A 277 19.32 -7.15 54.19
CA SER A 277 20.09 -6.27 55.10
C SER A 277 19.21 -5.31 55.93
N THR A 278 19.20 -5.58 57.24
CA THR A 278 19.15 -4.60 58.37
C THR A 278 18.08 -3.48 58.40
N ALA A 279 17.04 -3.71 59.22
CA ALA A 279 16.54 -2.87 60.33
C ALA A 279 17.03 -1.39 60.45
N SER A 280 16.30 -0.36 60.91
CA SER A 280 14.99 -0.13 61.57
C SER A 280 15.07 1.30 62.23
N PRO A 281 14.04 1.88 62.89
CA PRO A 281 12.60 1.98 62.60
C PRO A 281 12.06 3.44 62.77
N SER A 282 10.73 3.59 62.96
CA SER A 282 9.94 4.79 63.35
C SER A 282 9.52 5.76 62.23
N GLY A 283 8.28 6.30 62.23
CA GLY A 283 7.14 5.98 63.10
C GLY A 283 5.83 6.75 62.81
N THR A 284 4.71 6.25 63.36
CA THR A 284 3.41 6.92 63.71
C THR A 284 2.76 7.94 62.76
N GLY A 285 1.48 7.74 62.35
CA GLY A 285 0.81 8.70 61.44
C GLY A 285 -0.72 8.73 61.25
N ASN A 286 -1.56 8.08 62.08
CA ASN A 286 -3.04 8.20 62.06
C ASN A 286 -3.82 7.79 60.78
N ALA A 287 -5.16 7.82 60.89
CA ALA A 287 -6.17 7.46 59.89
C ALA A 287 -7.37 8.45 59.97
N ALA A 288 -8.45 8.14 59.23
CA ALA A 288 -9.73 8.88 59.16
C ALA A 288 -9.69 10.14 58.24
N ASP A 289 -10.77 10.53 57.53
CA ASP A 289 -12.09 9.87 57.35
C ASP A 289 -12.84 10.39 56.11
N ALA A 290 -14.05 9.85 55.92
CA ALA A 290 -15.24 10.44 55.30
C ALA A 290 -15.27 10.74 53.79
N ALA A 291 -16.18 10.03 53.12
CA ALA A 291 -16.67 10.28 51.77
C ALA A 291 -17.41 11.63 51.62
N GLY A 292 -17.44 12.15 50.38
CA GLY A 292 -18.26 13.28 49.97
C GLY A 292 -18.79 13.11 48.54
N GLN A 293 -19.97 12.51 48.40
CA GLN A 293 -20.73 12.46 47.13
C GLN A 293 -21.68 13.67 47.01
N GLN A 294 -22.24 13.86 45.80
CA GLN A 294 -23.12 14.96 45.32
C GLN A 294 -22.37 16.07 44.56
N ARG A 295 -22.91 16.64 43.47
CA ARG A 295 -24.11 16.30 42.67
C ARG A 295 -24.00 16.84 41.24
N LEU A 296 -24.88 16.39 40.35
CA LEU A 296 -25.11 17.07 39.06
C LEU A 296 -25.89 18.37 39.28
N ASP A 297 -25.59 19.38 38.47
CA ASP A 297 -26.48 20.50 38.15
C ASP A 297 -26.61 20.62 36.63
N THR A 298 -27.83 20.91 36.16
CA THR A 298 -28.20 21.00 34.74
C THR A 298 -28.42 22.45 34.33
N VAL A 299 -27.92 22.85 33.15
CA VAL A 299 -28.28 24.10 32.46
C VAL A 299 -28.66 23.82 31.01
N ALA A 300 -29.42 24.72 30.40
CA ALA A 300 -30.25 24.44 29.22
C ALA A 300 -29.78 25.13 27.92
N ASP A 301 -30.63 24.98 26.89
CA ASP A 301 -30.42 25.20 25.46
C ASP A 301 -29.83 26.55 25.00
N GLY A 302 -29.27 26.52 23.79
CA GLY A 302 -28.93 27.69 22.98
C GLY A 302 -28.60 27.30 21.54
N ASP A 303 -29.59 27.39 20.64
CA ASP A 303 -29.38 27.27 19.19
C ASP A 303 -28.49 28.41 18.65
N ASP A 304 -27.57 28.10 17.73
CA ASP A 304 -27.58 28.71 16.37
C ASP A 304 -26.75 27.88 15.37
N ALA A 305 -26.81 28.21 14.09
CA ALA A 305 -26.57 27.26 12.99
C ALA A 305 -25.27 27.40 12.17
N ALA A 306 -24.95 26.28 11.50
CA ALA A 306 -24.20 26.15 10.24
C ALA A 306 -22.69 26.48 10.19
N GLU A 307 -21.89 25.49 9.79
CA GLU A 307 -21.50 25.36 8.38
C GLU A 307 -21.21 23.89 8.02
N ALA A 308 -21.25 23.54 6.72
CA ALA A 308 -21.17 22.15 6.25
C ALA A 308 -19.79 21.83 5.66
N SER A 309 -19.13 20.79 6.19
CA SER A 309 -17.93 20.17 5.60
C SER A 309 -18.16 18.68 5.41
N GLN A 310 -18.00 18.19 4.18
CA GLN A 310 -18.24 16.79 3.83
C GLN A 310 -17.01 15.95 4.18
N GLN A 311 -17.10 15.15 5.25
CA GLN A 311 -16.08 14.17 5.63
C GLN A 311 -16.39 12.82 4.99
N ASP A 312 -15.46 12.32 4.17
CA ASP A 312 -15.59 11.07 3.41
C ASP A 312 -15.20 9.85 4.28
N VAL A 313 -16.03 9.56 5.29
CA VAL A 313 -15.84 8.42 6.20
C VAL A 313 -16.29 7.13 5.52
N SER A 314 -15.41 6.12 5.48
CA SER A 314 -15.72 4.83 4.85
C SER A 314 -15.17 3.64 5.65
N SER A 315 -15.96 3.25 6.66
CA SER A 315 -16.40 1.86 6.81
C SER A 315 -17.39 1.54 5.66
N ASP A 316 -17.79 0.31 5.34
CA ASP A 316 -17.68 -0.98 6.03
C ASP A 316 -17.37 -2.12 5.06
N ILE A 317 -16.96 -3.28 5.62
CA ILE A 317 -17.32 -4.59 5.06
C ILE A 317 -17.80 -5.46 6.21
N VAL A 318 -19.12 -5.46 6.44
CA VAL A 318 -19.82 -6.41 7.31
C VAL A 318 -20.75 -7.28 6.47
N ASP A 319 -20.89 -8.56 6.83
CA ASP A 319 -21.72 -9.51 6.08
C ASP A 319 -23.22 -9.33 6.38
N SER A 320 -24.06 -9.77 5.47
CA SER A 320 -25.48 -9.41 5.43
C SER A 320 -26.35 -10.22 6.39
N THR A 321 -26.89 -9.56 7.42
CA THR A 321 -28.15 -9.96 8.07
C THR A 321 -28.98 -8.73 8.39
N GLN A 322 -30.24 -8.72 7.96
CA GLN A 322 -31.11 -7.54 8.04
C GLN A 322 -31.90 -7.51 9.35
N HIS A 323 -31.77 -6.43 10.13
CA HIS A 323 -32.85 -5.82 10.89
C HIS A 323 -32.65 -4.30 10.91
N ALA A 324 -33.70 -3.53 11.20
CA ALA A 324 -33.78 -2.11 10.82
C ALA A 324 -33.87 -1.16 12.02
N ALA A 325 -33.18 -0.02 11.86
CA ALA A 325 -33.34 1.26 12.56
C ALA A 325 -33.28 1.27 14.10
N GLU A 326 -32.36 2.06 14.65
CA GLU A 326 -32.68 3.44 15.09
C GLU A 326 -31.38 4.27 15.20
N THR A 327 -31.50 5.58 15.37
CA THR A 327 -30.36 6.52 15.40
C THR A 327 -30.08 7.00 16.81
N ASP A 328 -28.92 6.64 17.37
CA ASP A 328 -28.32 7.25 18.55
C ASP A 328 -26.78 7.25 18.39
N GLY A 329 -26.09 8.10 19.15
CA GLY A 329 -24.63 8.26 19.04
C GLY A 329 -23.87 7.00 19.44
N GLU A 330 -22.78 6.68 18.71
CA GLU A 330 -21.98 5.49 19.00
C GLU A 330 -21.39 5.53 20.41
N PRO A 331 -21.55 4.47 21.23
CA PRO A 331 -20.98 4.43 22.57
C PRO A 331 -19.46 4.22 22.49
N GLU A 332 -18.70 5.16 23.07
CA GLU A 332 -17.30 4.92 23.41
C GLU A 332 -17.22 3.79 24.45
N LEU A 333 -16.82 2.59 24.00
CA LEU A 333 -16.59 1.45 24.90
C LEU A 333 -15.51 1.84 25.90
N THR A 334 -15.87 1.81 27.18
CA THR A 334 -14.98 2.20 28.26
C THR A 334 -13.82 1.21 28.39
N ARG A 335 -12.73 1.66 29.02
CA ARG A 335 -11.58 0.81 29.34
C ARG A 335 -11.99 -0.51 30.02
N ALA A 336 -13.00 -0.49 30.89
CA ALA A 336 -13.51 -1.67 31.58
C ALA A 336 -14.19 -2.69 30.64
N GLU A 337 -14.80 -2.23 29.54
CA GLU A 337 -15.43 -3.08 28.54
C GLU A 337 -14.39 -3.68 27.58
N VAL A 338 -13.33 -2.93 27.25
CA VAL A 338 -12.16 -3.48 26.54
C VAL A 338 -11.45 -4.54 27.39
N GLU A 339 -11.23 -4.27 28.67
CA GLU A 339 -10.69 -5.24 29.64
C GLU A 339 -11.62 -6.45 29.80
N ALA A 340 -12.95 -6.28 29.73
CA ALA A 340 -13.91 -7.39 29.73
C ALA A 340 -13.86 -8.24 28.45
N VAL A 341 -13.75 -7.64 27.27
CA VAL A 341 -13.58 -8.37 25.99
C VAL A 341 -12.28 -9.16 25.98
N MET A 342 -11.16 -8.55 26.42
CA MET A 342 -9.90 -9.29 26.59
C MET A 342 -10.05 -10.43 27.59
N ALA A 343 -10.71 -10.22 28.74
CA ALA A 343 -10.91 -11.26 29.75
C ALA A 343 -11.87 -12.39 29.30
N VAL A 344 -12.67 -12.20 28.25
CA VAL A 344 -13.41 -13.29 27.57
C VAL A 344 -12.48 -14.04 26.63
N LEU A 345 -11.74 -13.34 25.77
CA LEU A 345 -10.82 -13.95 24.80
C LEU A 345 -9.68 -14.73 25.47
N GLU A 346 -9.12 -14.22 26.57
CA GLU A 346 -8.07 -14.90 27.33
C GLU A 346 -8.58 -16.16 28.05
N ARG A 347 -9.89 -16.29 28.32
CA ARG A 347 -10.48 -17.55 28.82
C ARG A 347 -10.63 -18.57 27.70
N VAL A 348 -11.17 -18.15 26.56
CA VAL A 348 -11.29 -19.01 25.37
C VAL A 348 -9.91 -19.54 24.93
N ALA A 349 -8.85 -18.72 25.07
CA ALA A 349 -7.47 -19.12 24.79
C ALA A 349 -6.79 -19.97 25.89
N ALA A 350 -7.42 -20.12 27.07
CA ALA A 350 -6.90 -20.91 28.19
C ALA A 350 -7.64 -22.25 28.40
N ASP A 351 -8.82 -22.42 27.78
CA ASP A 351 -9.63 -23.64 27.79
C ASP A 351 -9.33 -24.57 26.58
N LEU A 352 -8.17 -24.40 25.92
CA LEU A 352 -7.70 -25.12 24.72
C LEU A 352 -6.32 -25.79 24.92
#